data_AF-A0A1H8JEH2-F1
#
_entry.id   AF-A0A1H8JEH2-F1
#
_cell.length_a   1.000
_cell.length_b   1.000
_cell.length_c   1.000
_cell.angle_alpha   90.00
_cell.angle_beta   90.00
_cell.angle_gamma   90.00
#
_symmetry.space_group_name_H-M   'P 1'
#
loop_
_entity.id
_entity.type
_entity.pdbx_description
1 polymer ?
#
loop_
_entity_poly.entity_id
_entity_poly.type
_entity_poly.pdbx_seq_one_letter_code
_entity_poly.pdbx_strand_id
1 'polypeptide(L)'
;MTAEGKLVRASADENPDLLWALKGGGGNFGVVVQFEFALHPVGPEVMFAAPIYALDDGPGPIRAWRDFLAEHSDRVGSICEFSTAAEGEDFPEEHWGKRVFTLACVYNGDAAEGEALLQPLRELGAMVTDFSGRMNYCDVQQLFDTLMPSGAFRCYWKARYLSELSDEMIDLAIQTAASAPSDNSLSSLWNFGGATAKVPADATAFGDRSMGWMYSLDGVWSDAVDDDANIAWSRQGWTASEPFGHHGRAYLNFPGHGEDGDALTRASFGENYKKLVEIKTKYDPHNRFQFNQNIQPEA
;
A
#
# COMPACT_ATOMS: atom_id res chain seq x y z
N MET A 1 12.18 5.44 23.34
CA MET A 1 13.54 5.71 23.82
C MET A 1 14.22 6.68 22.87
N THR A 2 14.66 7.85 23.37
CA THR A 2 15.33 8.89 22.56
C THR A 2 16.80 8.56 22.30
N ALA A 3 17.49 9.42 21.53
CA ALA A 3 18.91 9.26 21.19
C ALA A 3 19.85 9.29 22.42
N GLU A 4 19.39 9.90 23.51
CA GLU A 4 20.06 9.98 24.81
C GLU A 4 19.79 8.77 25.72
N GLY A 5 19.01 7.78 25.25
CA GLY A 5 18.62 6.62 26.05
C GLY A 5 17.49 6.89 27.05
N LYS A 6 16.80 8.03 26.96
CA LYS A 6 15.68 8.37 27.85
C LYS A 6 14.39 7.70 27.39
N LEU A 7 13.65 7.14 28.34
CA LEU A 7 12.24 6.77 28.15
C LEU A 7 11.38 8.01 28.33
N VAL A 8 10.56 8.30 27.32
CA VAL A 8 9.62 9.43 27.29
C VAL A 8 8.29 8.92 26.78
N ARG A 9 7.18 9.53 27.21
CA ARG A 9 5.86 9.27 26.65
C ARG A 9 5.51 10.38 25.66
N ALA A 10 5.00 9.99 24.50
CA ALA A 10 4.46 10.89 23.50
C ALA A 10 2.94 10.68 23.43
N SER A 11 2.17 11.67 23.86
CA SER A 11 0.72 11.70 23.90
C SER A 11 0.20 13.09 23.48
N ALA A 12 -1.11 13.31 23.48
CA ALA A 12 -1.66 14.64 23.23
C ALA A 12 -1.26 15.67 24.31
N ASP A 13 -1.00 15.20 25.53
CA ASP A 13 -0.74 16.05 26.70
C ASP A 13 0.74 16.02 27.15
N GLU A 14 1.56 15.13 26.59
CA GLU A 14 2.97 14.95 26.95
C GLU A 14 3.83 14.73 25.68
N ASN A 15 4.82 15.59 25.42
CA ASN A 15 5.61 15.59 24.18
C ASN A 15 4.75 15.50 22.89
N PRO A 16 3.75 16.38 22.70
CA PRO A 16 2.81 16.30 21.57
C PRO A 16 3.48 16.53 20.21
N ASP A 17 4.57 17.29 20.17
CA ASP A 17 5.43 17.46 19.00
C ASP A 17 6.07 16.13 18.58
N LEU A 18 6.59 15.35 19.54
CA LEU A 18 7.12 14.02 19.29
C LEU A 18 6.01 13.06 18.82
N LEU A 19 4.82 13.10 19.41
CA LEU A 19 3.69 12.28 18.95
C LEU A 19 3.33 12.61 17.50
N TRP A 20 3.25 13.90 17.17
CA TRP A 20 2.99 14.37 15.81
C TRP A 20 4.03 13.84 14.83
N ALA A 21 5.32 13.90 15.20
CA ALA A 21 6.44 13.45 14.38
C ALA A 21 6.44 11.92 14.15
N LEU A 22 6.14 11.15 15.19
CA LEU A 22 6.06 9.68 15.13
C LEU A 22 4.89 9.18 14.26
N LYS A 23 3.83 9.99 14.08
CA LYS A 23 2.70 9.69 13.18
C LYS A 23 3.04 9.99 11.72
N GLY A 24 4.06 9.33 11.19
CA GLY A 24 4.45 9.36 9.76
C GLY A 24 5.93 9.61 9.51
N GLY A 25 6.68 10.20 10.44
CA GLY A 25 8.11 10.51 10.28
C GLY A 25 9.05 9.32 10.51
N GLY A 26 8.52 8.10 10.63
CA GLY A 26 9.29 6.87 10.79
C GLY A 26 10.16 6.82 12.06
N GLY A 27 11.26 6.06 11.98
CA GLY A 27 12.19 5.84 13.10
C GLY A 27 13.14 7.01 13.41
N ASN A 28 12.90 8.21 12.85
CA ASN A 28 13.81 9.34 12.95
C ASN A 28 14.00 9.89 14.38
N PHE A 29 13.08 9.63 15.30
CA PHE A 29 13.02 10.33 16.60
C PHE A 29 13.30 9.42 17.81
N GLY A 30 13.54 8.13 17.58
CA GLY A 30 13.77 7.17 18.65
C GLY A 30 13.24 5.78 18.34
N VAL A 31 13.49 4.87 19.29
CA VAL A 31 12.90 3.52 19.28
C VAL A 31 11.58 3.57 20.04
N VAL A 32 10.47 3.34 19.35
CA VAL A 32 9.15 3.16 19.99
C VAL A 32 9.09 1.75 20.56
N VAL A 33 8.87 1.63 21.87
CA VAL A 33 8.83 0.34 22.59
C VAL A 33 7.40 -0.08 22.96
N GLN A 34 6.44 0.83 22.85
CA GLN A 34 5.04 0.58 23.13
C GLN A 34 4.20 1.55 22.29
N PHE A 35 3.12 1.03 21.69
CA PHE A 35 2.06 1.81 21.08
C PHE A 35 0.76 1.58 21.85
N GLU A 36 -0.05 2.62 22.00
CA GLU A 36 -1.42 2.53 22.52
C GLU A 36 -2.38 2.90 21.38
N PHE A 37 -3.34 2.03 21.08
CA PHE A 37 -4.31 2.22 20.00
C PHE A 37 -5.74 2.25 20.56
N ALA A 38 -6.57 3.15 20.02
CA ALA A 38 -8.01 3.04 20.19
C ALA A 38 -8.52 1.88 19.30
N LEU A 39 -9.45 1.08 19.82
CA LEU A 39 -10.04 -0.05 19.11
C LEU A 39 -11.47 0.24 18.68
N HIS A 40 -11.88 -0.37 17.59
CA HIS A 40 -13.24 -0.29 17.05
C HIS A 40 -13.85 -1.69 16.98
N PRO A 41 -15.16 -1.86 17.22
CA PRO A 41 -15.83 -3.12 16.99
C PRO A 41 -15.82 -3.45 15.49
N VAL A 42 -15.40 -4.65 15.13
CA VAL A 42 -15.43 -5.22 13.77
C VAL A 42 -15.83 -6.68 13.88
N GLY A 43 -16.75 -7.14 13.03
CA GLY A 43 -17.19 -8.54 13.01
C GLY A 43 -18.41 -8.85 13.90
N PRO A 44 -18.68 -10.13 14.21
CA PRO A 44 -17.75 -11.27 14.13
C PRO A 44 -17.34 -11.66 12.70
N GLU A 45 -18.24 -11.53 11.73
CA GLU A 45 -17.95 -11.73 10.31
C GLU A 45 -17.93 -10.39 9.56
N VAL A 46 -17.11 -10.31 8.52
CA VAL A 46 -17.11 -9.25 7.52
C VAL A 46 -17.36 -9.85 6.14
N MET A 47 -17.90 -9.07 5.22
CA MET A 47 -17.91 -9.48 3.82
C MET A 47 -16.57 -9.14 3.17
N PHE A 48 -15.92 -10.17 2.64
CA PHE A 48 -14.74 -10.07 1.78
C PHE A 48 -15.14 -10.47 0.35
N ALA A 49 -14.84 -9.64 -0.64
CA ALA A 49 -14.97 -10.01 -2.04
C ALA A 49 -13.59 -10.13 -2.66
N ALA A 50 -13.34 -11.19 -3.41
CA ALA A 50 -12.12 -11.40 -4.17
C ALA A 50 -12.42 -12.19 -5.46
N PRO A 51 -13.25 -11.63 -6.36
CA PRO A 51 -13.40 -12.17 -7.70
C PRO A 51 -12.07 -12.00 -8.46
N ILE A 52 -11.63 -13.07 -9.13
CA ILE A 52 -10.40 -13.09 -9.91
C ILE A 52 -10.75 -13.20 -11.39
N TYR A 53 -10.17 -12.33 -12.19
CA TYR A 53 -10.36 -12.25 -13.63
C TYR A 53 -9.04 -12.48 -14.37
N ALA A 54 -9.10 -12.93 -15.62
CA ALA A 54 -7.90 -13.09 -16.42
C ALA A 54 -7.38 -11.71 -16.83
N LEU A 55 -6.05 -11.52 -16.85
CA LEU A 55 -5.49 -10.25 -17.32
C LEU A 55 -5.90 -9.94 -18.77
N ASP A 56 -6.09 -10.98 -19.58
CA ASP A 56 -6.52 -10.91 -20.98
C ASP A 56 -7.99 -10.48 -21.16
N ASP A 57 -8.81 -10.48 -20.09
CA ASP A 57 -10.17 -9.92 -20.13
C ASP A 57 -10.16 -8.38 -20.27
N GLY A 58 -8.99 -7.78 -20.08
CA GLY A 58 -8.73 -6.36 -20.30
C GLY A 58 -9.21 -5.46 -19.16
N PRO A 59 -9.24 -4.15 -19.39
CA PRO A 59 -9.40 -3.16 -18.33
C PRO A 59 -10.85 -2.95 -17.85
N GLY A 60 -11.84 -3.56 -18.50
CA GLY A 60 -13.26 -3.34 -18.24
C GLY A 60 -13.66 -3.53 -16.77
N PRO A 61 -13.35 -4.68 -16.15
CA PRO A 61 -13.66 -4.92 -14.75
C PRO A 61 -12.93 -3.95 -13.79
N ILE A 62 -11.68 -3.57 -14.08
CA ILE A 62 -10.92 -2.63 -13.25
C ILE A 62 -11.52 -1.22 -13.31
N ARG A 63 -11.99 -0.78 -14.49
CA ARG A 63 -12.69 0.51 -14.64
C ARG A 63 -14.01 0.51 -13.87
N ALA A 64 -14.80 -0.57 -13.97
CA ALA A 64 -16.04 -0.70 -13.20
C ALA A 64 -15.80 -0.72 -11.68
N TRP A 65 -14.73 -1.38 -11.23
CA TRP A 65 -14.29 -1.37 -9.84
C TRP A 65 -13.89 0.03 -9.35
N ARG A 66 -13.10 0.77 -10.13
CA ARG A 66 -12.75 2.16 -9.83
C ARG A 66 -14.01 3.02 -9.65
N ASP A 67 -14.95 2.91 -10.59
CA ASP A 67 -16.17 3.71 -10.60
C ASP A 67 -17.08 3.35 -9.40
N PHE A 68 -17.16 2.06 -9.05
CA PHE A 68 -17.84 1.58 -7.83
C PHE A 68 -17.23 2.20 -6.56
N LEU A 69 -15.90 2.26 -6.46
CA LEU A 69 -15.23 2.82 -5.28
C LEU A 69 -15.41 4.35 -5.17
N ALA A 70 -15.62 5.05 -6.27
CA ALA A 70 -15.93 6.48 -6.24
C ALA A 70 -17.21 6.77 -5.43
N GLU A 71 -18.17 5.84 -5.43
CA GLU A 71 -19.44 5.97 -4.69
C GLU A 71 -19.40 5.33 -3.28
N HIS A 72 -18.49 4.39 -3.04
CA HIS A 72 -18.54 3.51 -1.85
C HIS A 72 -17.28 3.49 -0.98
N SER A 73 -16.25 4.28 -1.30
CA SER A 73 -14.96 4.31 -0.57
C SER A 73 -15.04 4.64 0.93
N ASP A 74 -16.13 5.26 1.40
CA ASP A 74 -16.35 5.49 2.84
C ASP A 74 -16.68 4.21 3.63
N ARG A 75 -17.13 3.14 2.96
CA ARG A 75 -17.48 1.84 3.58
C ARG A 75 -16.72 0.65 2.99
N VAL A 76 -15.97 0.83 1.91
CA VAL A 76 -15.22 -0.25 1.25
C VAL A 76 -13.74 0.11 1.15
N GLY A 77 -12.90 -0.72 1.77
CA GLY A 77 -11.46 -0.73 1.54
C GLY A 77 -11.11 -1.80 0.51
N SER A 78 -10.22 -1.50 -0.43
CA SER A 78 -9.98 -2.36 -1.57
C SER A 78 -8.62 -2.16 -2.25
N ILE A 79 -8.13 -3.23 -2.84
CA ILE A 79 -7.02 -3.23 -3.78
C ILE A 79 -7.42 -4.02 -5.03
N CYS A 80 -6.92 -3.59 -6.20
CA CYS A 80 -6.84 -4.44 -7.39
C CYS A 80 -5.40 -4.98 -7.44
N GLU A 81 -5.22 -6.26 -7.14
CA GLU A 81 -3.93 -6.92 -7.16
C GLU A 81 -3.74 -7.68 -8.47
N PHE A 82 -2.60 -7.49 -9.12
CA PHE A 82 -2.15 -8.26 -10.27
C PHE A 82 -1.16 -9.33 -9.81
N SER A 83 -1.38 -10.57 -10.24
CA SER A 83 -0.57 -11.73 -9.83
C SER A 83 -0.51 -12.80 -10.91
N THR A 84 0.19 -13.90 -10.64
CA THR A 84 0.12 -15.13 -11.43
C THR A 84 -0.75 -16.15 -10.71
N ALA A 85 -1.69 -16.76 -11.44
CA ALA A 85 -2.47 -17.88 -10.92
C ALA A 85 -1.53 -19.06 -10.60
N ALA A 86 -1.40 -19.36 -9.31
CA ALA A 86 -0.53 -20.42 -8.82
C ALA A 86 -1.05 -21.81 -9.22
N GLU A 87 -0.13 -22.76 -9.36
CA GLU A 87 -0.49 -24.18 -9.46
C GLU A 87 -1.08 -24.64 -8.12
N GLY A 88 -2.28 -25.22 -8.15
CA GLY A 88 -2.96 -25.69 -6.95
C GLY A 88 -4.48 -25.78 -7.10
N GLU A 89 -5.14 -26.19 -6.02
CA GLU A 89 -6.61 -26.37 -5.98
C GLU A 89 -7.38 -25.03 -6.05
N ASP A 90 -6.70 -23.94 -5.73
CA ASP A 90 -7.25 -22.57 -5.71
C ASP A 90 -7.58 -22.03 -7.12
N PHE A 91 -6.89 -22.55 -8.15
CA PHE A 91 -7.06 -22.14 -9.54
C PHE A 91 -7.36 -23.33 -10.45
N PRO A 92 -8.26 -23.20 -11.44
CA PRO A 92 -8.41 -24.21 -12.48
C PRO A 92 -7.10 -24.42 -13.26
N GLU A 93 -6.78 -25.67 -13.59
CA GLU A 93 -5.53 -26.07 -14.27
C GLU A 93 -5.26 -25.27 -15.56
N GLU A 94 -6.31 -24.96 -16.31
CA GLU A 94 -6.23 -24.17 -17.54
C GLU A 94 -5.77 -22.72 -17.32
N HIS A 95 -5.74 -22.23 -16.08
CA HIS A 95 -5.27 -20.89 -15.72
C HIS A 95 -3.91 -20.88 -15.01
N TRP A 96 -3.34 -22.02 -14.64
CA TRP A 96 -2.04 -22.05 -13.96
C TRP A 96 -0.93 -21.36 -14.77
N GLY A 97 -0.12 -20.54 -14.09
CA GLY A 97 0.95 -19.76 -14.70
C GLY A 97 0.47 -18.55 -15.53
N LYS A 98 -0.85 -18.32 -15.65
CA LYS A 98 -1.38 -17.15 -16.35
C LYS A 98 -1.50 -15.94 -15.43
N ARG A 99 -1.37 -14.75 -16.02
CA ARG A 99 -1.57 -13.49 -15.31
C ARG A 99 -3.06 -13.26 -15.05
N VAL A 100 -3.36 -12.82 -13.83
CA VAL A 100 -4.72 -12.55 -13.35
C VAL A 100 -4.73 -11.24 -12.57
N PHE A 101 -5.93 -10.74 -12.28
CA PHE A 101 -6.10 -9.71 -11.28
C PHE A 101 -7.28 -10.01 -10.34
N THR A 102 -7.12 -9.62 -9.08
CA THR A 102 -8.08 -9.84 -7.99
C THR A 102 -8.62 -8.49 -7.53
N LEU A 103 -9.94 -8.33 -7.52
CA LEU A 103 -10.59 -7.14 -6.96
C LEU A 103 -10.92 -7.36 -5.48
N ALA A 104 -9.89 -7.37 -4.63
CA ALA A 104 -10.02 -7.64 -3.21
C ALA A 104 -10.69 -6.47 -2.49
N CYS A 105 -11.82 -6.70 -1.83
CA CYS A 105 -12.63 -5.69 -1.15
C CYS A 105 -13.05 -6.19 0.23
N VAL A 106 -12.97 -5.31 1.24
CA VAL A 106 -13.55 -5.54 2.57
C VAL A 106 -14.64 -4.50 2.81
N TYR A 107 -15.84 -4.98 3.14
CA TYR A 107 -16.93 -4.11 3.58
C TYR A 107 -16.83 -3.83 5.08
N ASN A 108 -16.82 -2.55 5.43
CA ASN A 108 -16.90 -2.07 6.81
C ASN A 108 -18.37 -1.91 7.23
N GLY A 109 -18.96 -2.98 7.76
CA GLY A 109 -20.33 -2.99 8.23
C GLY A 109 -20.90 -4.39 8.43
N ASP A 110 -22.23 -4.50 8.40
CA ASP A 110 -22.92 -5.80 8.43
C ASP A 110 -22.55 -6.64 7.21
N ALA A 111 -22.23 -7.92 7.44
CA ALA A 111 -21.74 -8.80 6.37
C ALA A 111 -22.81 -9.10 5.30
N ALA A 112 -24.10 -9.11 5.64
CA ALA A 112 -25.16 -9.32 4.66
C ALA A 112 -25.39 -8.10 3.77
N GLU A 113 -25.33 -6.89 4.36
CA GLU A 113 -25.31 -5.64 3.59
C GLU A 113 -24.10 -5.60 2.65
N GLY A 114 -22.92 -5.99 3.15
CA GLY A 114 -21.70 -6.04 2.36
C GLY A 114 -21.78 -7.01 1.20
N GLU A 115 -22.37 -8.20 1.40
CA GLU A 115 -22.57 -9.19 0.34
C GLU A 115 -23.44 -8.63 -0.79
N ALA A 116 -24.57 -8.01 -0.45
CA ALA A 116 -25.43 -7.37 -1.44
C ALA A 116 -24.73 -6.21 -2.16
N LEU A 117 -23.93 -5.41 -1.44
CA LEU A 117 -23.24 -4.25 -2.00
C LEU A 117 -22.08 -4.65 -2.94
N LEU A 118 -21.31 -5.69 -2.59
CA LEU A 118 -20.13 -6.11 -3.34
C LEU A 118 -20.47 -7.10 -4.47
N GLN A 119 -21.68 -7.64 -4.52
CA GLN A 119 -22.13 -8.57 -5.56
C GLN A 119 -21.87 -8.09 -7.00
N PRO A 120 -22.09 -6.81 -7.37
CA PRO A 120 -21.82 -6.33 -8.73
C PRO A 120 -20.38 -6.53 -9.18
N LEU A 121 -19.40 -6.53 -8.26
CA LEU A 121 -17.98 -6.76 -8.60
C LEU A 121 -17.69 -8.21 -9.00
N ARG A 122 -18.58 -9.15 -8.68
CA ARG A 122 -18.50 -10.58 -9.01
C ARG A 122 -19.23 -10.92 -10.33
N GLU A 123 -19.83 -9.92 -10.97
CA GLU A 123 -20.65 -10.05 -12.18
C GLU A 123 -20.09 -9.25 -13.35
N LEU A 124 -18.82 -8.81 -13.26
CA LEU A 124 -18.16 -7.95 -14.26
C LEU A 124 -17.67 -8.70 -15.50
N GLY A 125 -17.77 -10.03 -15.52
CA GLY A 125 -17.29 -10.87 -16.60
C GLY A 125 -17.21 -12.34 -16.19
N ALA A 126 -16.57 -13.16 -17.04
CA ALA A 126 -16.22 -14.53 -16.68
C ALA A 126 -15.05 -14.48 -15.67
N MET A 127 -15.26 -15.02 -14.48
CA MET A 127 -14.20 -15.14 -13.47
C MET A 127 -13.35 -16.38 -13.71
N VAL A 128 -12.06 -16.29 -13.41
CA VAL A 128 -11.15 -17.44 -13.29
C VAL A 128 -11.54 -18.26 -12.06
N THR A 129 -11.72 -17.59 -10.93
CA THR A 129 -12.13 -18.16 -9.64
C THR A 129 -12.69 -17.04 -8.76
N ASP A 130 -13.30 -17.39 -7.62
CA ASP A 130 -13.92 -16.45 -6.71
C ASP A 130 -13.68 -16.87 -5.25
N PHE A 131 -12.92 -16.06 -4.51
CA PHE A 131 -12.67 -16.25 -3.07
C PHE A 131 -13.56 -15.36 -2.18
N SER A 132 -14.65 -14.84 -2.74
CA SER A 132 -15.60 -14.01 -2.01
C SER A 132 -16.39 -14.81 -0.97
N GLY A 133 -16.56 -14.24 0.21
CA GLY A 133 -17.37 -14.83 1.26
C GLY A 133 -17.44 -13.99 2.53
N ARG A 134 -18.34 -14.39 3.42
CA ARG A 134 -18.35 -13.90 4.80
C ARG A 134 -17.33 -14.72 5.60
N MET A 135 -16.49 -14.04 6.35
CA MET A 135 -15.45 -14.67 7.16
C MET A 135 -15.05 -13.79 8.33
N ASN A 136 -14.28 -14.33 9.29
CA ASN A 136 -13.82 -13.51 10.41
C ASN A 136 -12.83 -12.46 9.91
N TYR A 137 -12.86 -11.27 10.52
CA TYR A 137 -11.93 -10.20 10.18
C TYR A 137 -10.46 -10.63 10.29
N CYS A 138 -10.12 -11.44 11.30
CA CYS A 138 -8.76 -11.97 11.46
C CYS A 138 -8.36 -12.95 10.35
N ASP A 139 -9.30 -13.70 9.78
CA ASP A 139 -9.02 -14.60 8.67
C ASP A 139 -8.69 -13.79 7.41
N VAL A 140 -9.45 -12.71 7.13
CA VAL A 140 -9.14 -11.76 6.04
C VAL A 140 -7.72 -11.22 6.16
N GLN A 141 -7.32 -10.83 7.38
CA GLN A 141 -5.99 -10.27 7.65
C GLN A 141 -4.84 -11.26 7.41
N GLN A 142 -5.11 -12.56 7.29
CA GLN A 142 -4.13 -13.63 7.08
C GLN A 142 -4.10 -14.16 5.64
N LEU A 143 -5.05 -13.76 4.78
CA LEU A 143 -5.19 -14.33 3.42
C LEU A 143 -3.94 -14.15 2.55
N PHE A 144 -3.15 -13.10 2.79
CA PHE A 144 -1.94 -12.81 2.02
C PHE A 144 -0.65 -13.39 2.67
N ASP A 145 -0.72 -14.01 3.85
CA ASP A 145 0.46 -14.49 4.58
C ASP A 145 1.21 -15.59 3.80
N THR A 146 0.48 -16.47 3.13
CA THR A 146 1.05 -17.59 2.36
C THR A 146 1.68 -17.15 1.04
N LEU A 147 1.34 -15.96 0.55
CA LEU A 147 1.94 -15.42 -0.68
C LEU A 147 3.39 -14.97 -0.44
N MET A 148 3.72 -14.54 0.78
CA MET A 148 5.03 -13.96 1.13
C MET A 148 5.67 -14.62 2.36
N PRO A 149 6.00 -15.93 2.30
CA PRO A 149 6.61 -16.64 3.41
C PRO A 149 7.96 -16.04 3.81
N SER A 150 8.15 -15.88 5.12
CA SER A 150 9.36 -15.28 5.70
C SER A 150 10.65 -15.99 5.25
N GLY A 151 11.55 -15.22 4.65
CA GLY A 151 12.89 -15.68 4.26
C GLY A 151 12.94 -16.54 3.00
N ALA A 152 11.82 -16.70 2.28
CA ALA A 152 11.77 -17.49 1.05
C ALA A 152 12.20 -16.70 -0.19
N PHE A 153 11.96 -15.39 -0.20
CA PHE A 153 12.09 -14.57 -1.39
C PHE A 153 13.02 -13.38 -1.23
N ARG A 154 13.45 -12.89 -2.38
CA ARG A 154 14.14 -11.63 -2.61
C ARG A 154 13.09 -10.62 -3.06
N CYS A 155 13.14 -9.40 -2.52
CA CYS A 155 12.10 -8.40 -2.74
C CYS A 155 12.71 -7.02 -3.08
N TYR A 156 12.06 -6.29 -3.99
CA TYR A 156 12.33 -4.89 -4.28
C TYR A 156 11.02 -4.19 -4.63
N TRP A 157 10.59 -3.23 -3.79
CA TRP A 157 9.26 -2.63 -3.89
C TRP A 157 9.31 -1.12 -4.10
N LYS A 158 8.43 -0.58 -4.95
CA LYS A 158 8.22 0.87 -5.12
C LYS A 158 6.73 1.18 -5.15
N ALA A 159 6.26 2.20 -4.41
CA ALA A 159 4.84 2.63 -4.45
C ALA A 159 4.59 4.15 -4.44
N ARG A 160 3.74 4.61 -5.39
CA ARG A 160 3.53 6.01 -5.78
C ARG A 160 2.09 6.36 -5.52
N TYR A 161 1.86 7.50 -4.88
CA TYR A 161 0.52 8.05 -4.81
C TYR A 161 0.13 8.65 -6.16
N LEU A 162 -1.09 8.36 -6.59
CA LEU A 162 -1.63 8.86 -7.87
C LEU A 162 -2.59 10.00 -7.60
N SER A 163 -2.65 10.95 -8.52
CA SER A 163 -3.62 12.05 -8.45
C SER A 163 -5.04 11.53 -8.69
N GLU A 164 -5.17 10.62 -9.64
CA GLU A 164 -6.41 9.91 -10.00
C GLU A 164 -6.04 8.54 -10.58
N LEU A 165 -7.03 7.66 -10.74
CA LEU A 165 -6.88 6.39 -11.45
C LEU A 165 -7.48 6.50 -12.85
N SER A 166 -6.75 7.15 -13.77
CA SER A 166 -7.21 7.32 -15.16
C SER A 166 -7.23 5.99 -15.92
N ASP A 167 -7.93 5.96 -17.06
CA ASP A 167 -7.95 4.78 -17.94
C ASP A 167 -6.54 4.43 -18.45
N GLU A 168 -5.70 5.44 -18.74
CA GLU A 168 -4.32 5.24 -19.17
C GLU A 168 -3.43 4.65 -18.08
N MET A 169 -3.67 5.03 -16.81
CA MET A 169 -2.94 4.42 -15.68
C MET A 169 -3.36 2.96 -15.47
N ILE A 170 -4.64 2.63 -15.65
CA ILE A 170 -5.12 1.23 -15.62
C ILE A 170 -4.46 0.42 -16.76
N ASP A 171 -4.44 0.97 -17.97
CA ASP A 171 -3.82 0.32 -19.13
C ASP A 171 -2.31 0.11 -18.90
N LEU A 172 -1.62 1.07 -18.28
CA LEU A 172 -0.21 0.94 -17.87
C LEU A 172 -0.03 -0.16 -16.81
N ALA A 173 -0.90 -0.22 -15.81
CA ALA A 173 -0.82 -1.23 -14.75
C ALA A 173 -0.96 -2.65 -15.32
N ILE A 174 -1.91 -2.86 -16.23
CA ILE A 174 -2.10 -4.13 -16.96
C ILE A 174 -0.85 -4.49 -17.77
N GLN A 175 -0.31 -3.55 -18.55
CA GLN A 175 0.89 -3.79 -19.36
C GLN A 175 2.09 -4.16 -18.48
N THR A 176 2.24 -3.46 -17.35
CA THR A 176 3.33 -3.72 -16.41
C THR A 176 3.19 -5.09 -15.75
N ALA A 177 1.98 -5.47 -15.33
CA ALA A 177 1.70 -6.79 -14.78
C ALA A 177 1.96 -7.91 -15.78
N ALA A 178 1.57 -7.73 -17.04
CA ALA A 178 1.82 -8.69 -18.12
C ALA A 178 3.31 -8.96 -18.35
N SER A 179 4.16 -7.95 -18.12
CA SER A 179 5.61 -8.03 -18.34
C SER A 179 6.41 -8.37 -17.08
N ALA A 180 5.76 -8.73 -15.97
CA ALA A 180 6.48 -9.08 -14.76
C ALA A 180 7.43 -10.28 -15.02
N PRO A 181 8.71 -10.20 -14.63
CA PRO A 181 9.69 -11.24 -14.97
C PRO A 181 9.58 -12.48 -14.08
N SER A 182 9.07 -12.34 -12.85
CA SER A 182 8.80 -13.46 -11.96
C SER A 182 7.30 -13.71 -11.82
N ASP A 183 6.91 -14.96 -11.66
CA ASP A 183 5.54 -15.36 -11.33
C ASP A 183 5.15 -15.04 -9.88
N ASN A 184 6.15 -14.81 -9.00
CA ASN A 184 5.90 -14.40 -7.62
C ASN A 184 5.69 -12.89 -7.48
N SER A 185 6.04 -12.10 -8.50
CA SER A 185 5.91 -10.64 -8.45
C SER A 185 4.47 -10.21 -8.54
N LEU A 186 4.14 -9.20 -7.74
CA LEU A 186 2.81 -8.60 -7.66
C LEU A 186 2.89 -7.13 -8.08
N SER A 187 1.81 -6.58 -8.60
CA SER A 187 1.59 -5.13 -8.63
C SER A 187 0.17 -4.85 -8.19
N SER A 188 -0.11 -3.64 -7.72
CA SER A 188 -1.44 -3.38 -7.16
C SER A 188 -1.86 -1.92 -7.25
N LEU A 189 -3.15 -1.70 -7.45
CA LEU A 189 -3.81 -0.39 -7.38
C LEU A 189 -4.60 -0.35 -6.07
N TRP A 190 -4.27 0.60 -5.19
CA TRP A 190 -4.86 0.70 -3.87
C TRP A 190 -5.82 1.88 -3.83
N ASN A 191 -6.99 1.68 -3.23
CA ASN A 191 -7.87 2.80 -2.92
C ASN A 191 -7.52 3.41 -1.56
N PHE A 192 -7.48 4.73 -1.53
CA PHE A 192 -7.38 5.55 -0.32
C PHE A 192 -8.56 6.52 -0.30
N GLY A 193 -8.62 7.34 0.74
CA GLY A 193 -9.67 8.32 0.93
C GLY A 193 -10.49 8.04 2.18
N GLY A 194 -11.78 8.35 2.11
CA GLY A 194 -12.71 8.22 3.22
C GLY A 194 -12.17 8.82 4.52
N ALA A 195 -12.01 7.99 5.55
CA ALA A 195 -11.54 8.43 6.86
C ALA A 195 -10.12 9.03 6.84
N THR A 196 -9.21 8.56 5.97
CA THR A 196 -7.84 9.08 5.93
C THR A 196 -7.81 10.48 5.33
N ALA A 197 -8.50 10.72 4.20
CA ALA A 197 -8.57 12.03 3.55
C ALA A 197 -9.25 13.12 4.41
N LYS A 198 -10.08 12.74 5.39
CA LYS A 198 -10.72 13.66 6.35
C LYS A 198 -9.76 14.22 7.41
N VAL A 199 -8.54 13.66 7.55
CA VAL A 199 -7.53 14.14 8.49
C VAL A 199 -6.73 15.31 7.87
N PRO A 200 -6.65 16.48 8.52
CA PRO A 200 -5.88 17.62 8.01
C PRO A 200 -4.41 17.28 7.74
N ALA A 201 -3.83 17.88 6.69
CA ALA A 201 -2.46 17.61 6.25
C ALA A 201 -1.40 17.89 7.33
N ASP A 202 -1.66 18.87 8.19
CA ASP A 202 -0.78 19.30 9.28
C ASP A 202 -1.05 18.57 10.62
N ALA A 203 -2.07 17.70 10.70
CA ALA A 203 -2.44 17.01 11.93
C ALA A 203 -1.41 15.96 12.38
N THR A 204 -0.57 15.46 11.46
CA THR A 204 0.50 14.49 11.72
C THR A 204 1.64 14.67 10.72
N ALA A 205 2.80 14.08 10.99
CA ALA A 205 3.93 14.06 10.06
C ALA A 205 3.64 13.50 8.66
N PHE A 206 2.68 12.58 8.52
CA PHE A 206 2.33 11.96 7.22
C PHE A 206 2.05 12.97 6.08
N GLY A 207 1.56 14.18 6.40
CA GLY A 207 1.32 15.22 5.39
C GLY A 207 -0.02 15.11 4.68
N ASP A 208 -0.07 15.66 3.48
CA ASP A 208 -1.27 15.69 2.64
C ASP A 208 -1.84 14.27 2.43
N ARG A 209 -3.17 14.17 2.35
CA ARG A 209 -3.95 12.92 2.25
C ARG A 209 -5.01 12.98 1.15
N SER A 210 -4.91 13.97 0.27
CA SER A 210 -5.84 14.18 -0.83
C SER A 210 -5.69 13.14 -1.95
N MET A 211 -4.61 12.36 -1.94
CA MET A 211 -4.44 11.24 -2.87
C MET A 211 -5.44 10.12 -2.60
N GLY A 212 -6.29 9.84 -3.59
CA GLY A 212 -7.29 8.77 -3.52
C GLY A 212 -6.75 7.40 -3.94
N TRP A 213 -5.54 7.33 -4.48
CA TRP A 213 -5.02 6.12 -5.12
C TRP A 213 -3.51 5.96 -4.92
N MET A 214 -3.02 4.72 -5.00
CA MET A 214 -1.60 4.40 -5.06
C MET A 214 -1.38 3.25 -6.03
N TYR A 215 -0.24 3.28 -6.73
CA TYR A 215 0.24 2.15 -7.51
C TYR A 215 1.47 1.55 -6.83
N SER A 216 1.43 0.25 -6.55
CA SER A 216 2.53 -0.53 -5.96
C SER A 216 3.12 -1.48 -7.00
N LEU A 217 4.44 -1.58 -7.00
CA LEU A 217 5.23 -2.53 -7.77
C LEU A 217 6.03 -3.36 -6.79
N ASP A 218 5.58 -4.60 -6.60
CA ASP A 218 6.06 -5.48 -5.55
C ASP A 218 6.87 -6.61 -6.22
N GLY A 219 8.08 -6.26 -6.65
CA GLY A 219 9.01 -7.22 -7.24
C GLY A 219 9.40 -8.28 -6.22
N VAL A 220 9.13 -9.55 -6.52
CA VAL A 220 9.39 -10.71 -5.67
C VAL A 220 9.87 -11.87 -6.54
N TRP A 221 11.00 -12.48 -6.16
CA TRP A 221 11.64 -13.57 -6.90
C TRP A 221 12.53 -14.43 -5.99
N SER A 222 13.07 -15.54 -6.49
CA SER A 222 13.80 -16.53 -5.66
C SER A 222 15.32 -16.48 -5.85
N ASP A 223 15.82 -16.47 -7.09
CA ASP A 223 17.25 -16.62 -7.38
C ASP A 223 17.94 -15.26 -7.56
N ALA A 224 19.14 -15.12 -7.00
CA ALA A 224 19.94 -13.90 -7.13
C ALA A 224 20.34 -13.58 -8.57
N VAL A 225 20.36 -14.57 -9.47
CA VAL A 225 20.61 -14.34 -10.90
C VAL A 225 19.54 -13.46 -11.57
N ASP A 226 18.34 -13.40 -10.98
CA ASP A 226 17.20 -12.65 -11.51
C ASP A 226 17.05 -11.25 -10.89
N ASP A 227 17.97 -10.83 -10.00
CA ASP A 227 17.93 -9.54 -9.29
C ASP A 227 17.77 -8.36 -10.26
N ASP A 228 18.63 -8.29 -11.27
CA ASP A 228 18.65 -7.15 -12.20
C ASP A 228 17.34 -7.02 -12.98
N ALA A 229 16.75 -8.14 -13.41
CA ALA A 229 15.51 -8.14 -14.17
C ALA A 229 14.32 -7.65 -13.34
N ASN A 230 14.16 -8.17 -12.12
CA ASN A 230 13.04 -7.83 -11.24
C ASN A 230 13.14 -6.39 -10.69
N ILE A 231 14.35 -5.96 -10.33
CA ILE A 231 14.61 -4.58 -9.91
C ILE A 231 14.35 -3.62 -11.08
N ALA A 232 14.81 -3.96 -12.29
CA ALA A 232 14.59 -3.14 -13.47
C ALA A 232 13.09 -2.99 -13.80
N TRP A 233 12.32 -4.08 -13.73
CA TRP A 233 10.87 -4.06 -13.94
C TRP A 233 10.17 -3.07 -13.00
N SER A 234 10.46 -3.17 -11.69
CA SER A 234 9.88 -2.27 -10.68
C SER A 234 10.27 -0.80 -10.91
N ARG A 235 11.52 -0.52 -11.28
CA ARG A 235 11.99 0.84 -11.58
C ARG A 235 11.39 1.42 -12.86
N GLN A 236 11.20 0.59 -13.88
CA GLN A 236 10.62 0.99 -15.16
C GLN A 236 9.14 1.31 -15.00
N GLY A 237 8.37 0.44 -14.34
CA GLY A 237 6.97 0.71 -14.02
C GLY A 237 6.80 1.96 -13.17
N TRP A 238 7.69 2.16 -12.19
CA TRP A 238 7.72 3.35 -11.34
C TRP A 238 7.88 4.64 -12.15
N THR A 239 8.88 4.64 -13.04
CA THR A 239 9.19 5.78 -13.90
C THR A 239 8.04 6.02 -14.89
N ALA A 240 7.50 4.97 -15.49
CA ALA A 240 6.39 5.07 -16.42
C ALA A 240 5.11 5.62 -15.77
N SER A 241 4.90 5.36 -14.47
CA SER A 241 3.76 5.89 -13.71
C SER A 241 3.91 7.36 -13.31
N GLU A 242 5.06 8.00 -13.60
CA GLU A 242 5.32 9.37 -13.16
C GLU A 242 4.30 10.42 -13.58
N PRO A 243 3.81 10.44 -14.84
CA PRO A 243 2.81 11.40 -15.29
C PRO A 243 1.49 11.36 -14.49
N PHE A 244 1.20 10.24 -13.82
CA PHE A 244 -0.01 10.04 -13.02
C PHE A 244 0.18 10.36 -11.53
N GLY A 245 1.43 10.62 -11.12
CA GLY A 245 1.82 10.82 -9.73
C GLY A 245 1.22 12.06 -9.08
N HIS A 246 0.92 11.96 -7.78
CA HIS A 246 0.44 13.06 -6.95
C HIS A 246 1.61 13.87 -6.40
N HIS A 247 1.99 14.93 -7.11
CA HIS A 247 3.04 15.89 -6.70
C HIS A 247 4.39 15.23 -6.35
N GLY A 248 4.75 14.14 -7.03
CA GLY A 248 6.01 13.41 -6.79
C GLY A 248 6.08 12.67 -5.45
N ARG A 249 4.95 12.51 -4.75
CA ARG A 249 4.90 11.83 -3.45
C ARG A 249 4.92 10.30 -3.62
N ALA A 250 5.67 9.64 -2.76
CA ALA A 250 5.74 8.19 -2.68
C ALA A 250 5.33 7.69 -1.30
N TYR A 251 4.95 6.43 -1.23
CA TYR A 251 4.77 5.76 0.04
C TYR A 251 6.13 5.33 0.58
N LEU A 252 6.62 6.06 1.58
CA LEU A 252 7.97 5.91 2.14
C LEU A 252 8.26 4.54 2.78
N ASN A 253 7.23 3.73 3.01
CA ASN A 253 7.41 2.35 3.46
C ASN A 253 7.84 1.40 2.33
N PHE A 254 7.62 1.75 1.05
CA PHE A 254 8.10 1.00 -0.12
C PHE A 254 9.09 1.85 -0.97
N PRO A 255 10.28 2.18 -0.45
CA PRO A 255 11.22 3.12 -1.09
C PRO A 255 12.25 2.44 -2.02
N GLY A 256 12.12 1.15 -2.32
CA GLY A 256 13.18 0.34 -2.90
C GLY A 256 14.36 0.19 -1.93
N HIS A 257 15.58 0.38 -2.42
CA HIS A 257 16.80 0.42 -1.61
C HIS A 257 17.06 1.81 -0.99
N GLY A 258 16.13 2.75 -1.13
CA GLY A 258 16.30 4.14 -0.69
C GLY A 258 17.20 4.96 -1.63
N GLU A 259 17.37 4.52 -2.88
CA GLU A 259 18.22 5.19 -3.87
C GLU A 259 17.78 6.61 -4.24
N ASP A 260 16.50 6.94 -4.05
CA ASP A 260 15.95 8.28 -4.32
C ASP A 260 16.24 9.28 -3.16
N GLY A 261 16.68 8.77 -2.00
CA GLY A 261 17.29 9.51 -0.90
C GLY A 261 16.49 10.71 -0.35
N ASP A 262 17.23 11.78 -0.04
CA ASP A 262 16.70 12.99 0.60
C ASP A 262 15.67 13.73 -0.26
N ALA A 263 15.83 13.70 -1.60
CA ALA A 263 14.90 14.36 -2.51
C ALA A 263 13.49 13.77 -2.42
N LEU A 264 13.37 12.44 -2.46
CA LEU A 264 12.09 11.76 -2.31
C LEU A 264 11.50 11.95 -0.92
N THR A 265 12.34 11.91 0.11
CA THR A 265 11.92 12.12 1.51
C THR A 265 11.31 13.51 1.68
N ARG A 266 11.98 14.56 1.18
CA ARG A 266 11.48 15.94 1.20
C ARG A 266 10.18 16.10 0.42
N ALA A 267 10.14 15.57 -0.81
CA ALA A 267 8.95 15.65 -1.65
C ALA A 267 7.74 14.97 -0.97
N SER A 268 7.96 13.80 -0.35
CA SER A 268 6.89 13.02 0.29
C SER A 268 6.33 13.68 1.55
N PHE A 269 7.17 14.32 2.37
CA PHE A 269 6.71 15.09 3.53
C PHE A 269 6.19 16.49 3.18
N GLY A 270 6.61 17.06 2.05
CA GLY A 270 6.15 18.37 1.57
C GLY A 270 6.38 19.47 2.60
N GLU A 271 5.34 20.28 2.86
CA GLU A 271 5.38 21.40 3.81
C GLU A 271 5.73 20.98 5.24
N ASN A 272 5.43 19.74 5.63
CA ASN A 272 5.72 19.22 6.96
C ASN A 272 7.21 18.93 7.20
N TYR A 273 8.04 18.86 6.15
CA TYR A 273 9.46 18.54 6.28
C TYR A 273 10.20 19.52 7.20
N LYS A 274 9.88 20.81 7.13
CA LYS A 274 10.52 21.82 7.98
C LYS A 274 10.30 21.54 9.47
N LYS A 275 9.05 21.28 9.87
CA LYS A 275 8.71 20.96 11.26
C LYS A 275 9.36 19.64 11.72
N LEU A 276 9.50 18.67 10.82
CA LEU A 276 10.21 17.44 11.10
C LEU A 276 11.69 17.67 11.39
N VAL A 277 12.36 18.57 10.66
CA VAL A 277 13.75 18.98 10.90
C VAL A 277 13.90 19.65 12.27
N GLU A 278 13.00 20.57 12.63
CA GLU A 278 13.00 21.23 13.95
C GLU A 278 12.90 20.20 15.09
N ILE A 279 11.99 19.23 14.96
CA ILE A 279 11.80 18.16 15.96
C ILE A 279 12.99 17.19 15.97
N LYS A 280 13.55 16.84 14.81
CA LYS A 280 14.75 16.01 14.70
C LYS A 280 15.92 16.67 15.44
N THR A 281 16.12 17.97 15.25
CA THR A 281 17.16 18.76 15.92
C THR A 281 16.98 18.74 17.44
N LYS A 282 15.74 18.78 17.92
CA LYS A 282 15.43 18.69 19.36
C LYS A 282 15.71 17.30 19.97
N TYR A 283 15.31 16.22 19.30
CA TYR A 283 15.32 14.86 19.87
C TYR A 283 16.51 13.99 19.46
N ASP A 284 17.18 14.32 18.36
CA ASP A 284 18.33 13.60 17.81
C ASP A 284 19.28 14.55 17.02
N PRO A 285 19.88 15.57 17.66
CA PRO A 285 20.74 16.57 17.00
C PRO A 285 22.02 15.97 16.37
N HIS A 286 22.40 14.76 16.78
CA HIS A 286 23.57 14.06 16.24
C HIS A 286 23.21 13.02 15.18
N ASN A 287 21.96 13.01 14.72
CA ASN A 287 21.43 12.11 13.71
C ASN A 287 21.78 10.62 13.96
N ARG A 288 21.63 10.16 15.21
CA ARG A 288 21.90 8.76 15.57
C ARG A 288 20.95 7.80 14.87
N PHE A 289 19.69 8.17 14.70
CA PHE A 289 18.68 7.38 14.00
C PHE A 289 18.59 7.76 12.53
N GLN A 290 19.51 7.23 11.72
CA GLN A 290 19.68 7.63 10.31
C GLN A 290 19.46 6.51 9.28
N PHE A 291 19.23 5.27 9.71
CA PHE A 291 18.91 4.14 8.81
C PHE A 291 17.41 4.04 8.59
N ASN A 292 16.85 5.04 7.92
CA ASN A 292 15.44 5.18 7.56
C ASN A 292 15.32 6.21 6.42
N GLN A 293 14.09 6.58 6.03
CA GLN A 293 13.87 7.76 5.17
C GLN A 293 14.24 9.01 5.99
N ASN A 294 15.52 9.35 5.93
CA ASN A 294 16.17 10.16 6.96
C ASN A 294 15.83 11.65 6.84
N ILE A 295 15.57 12.26 7.99
CA ILE A 295 15.43 13.69 8.16
C ILE A 295 16.72 14.20 8.81
N GLN A 296 17.43 15.09 8.14
CA GLN A 296 18.65 15.69 8.70
C GLN A 296 18.29 16.76 9.75
N PRO A 297 18.94 16.79 10.93
CA PRO A 297 18.80 17.91 11.86
C PRO A 297 19.44 19.19 11.27
N GLU A 298 19.13 20.34 11.85
CA GLU A 298 19.82 21.60 11.55
C GLU A 298 21.30 21.51 11.96
N ALA A 299 22.16 22.20 11.19
CA ALA A 299 23.61 22.22 11.37
C ALA A 299 24.06 23.04 12.59
#